data_AF-A0A7C1FFT4-F1
#
_entry.id   AF-A0A7C1FFT4-F1
#
_cell.length_a   1.000
_cell.length_b   1.000
_cell.length_c   1.000
_cell.angle_alpha   90.00
_cell.angle_beta   90.00
_cell.angle_gamma   90.00
#
_symmetry.space_group_name_H-M   'P 1'
#
loop_
_entity.id
_entity.type
_entity.pdbx_description
1 polymer ?
#
loop_
_entity_poly.entity_id
_entity_poly.type
_entity_poly.pdbx_seq_one_letter_code
_entity_poly.pdbx_strand_id
1 'polypeptide(L)'
;MRGQRKTAKNMGWALCLLLAVTVIYSSSLAYAGVNLTELERMPAAVPGLRAETALYGPAELPPQDVIVEEVRHLETKLPFLAAQEIPVYLVRERCFLPGVGWLAGCTFPGEKAVYLFASPQYRSYTYRVKNGVARLKRYAPYLAAYTVAHEFGHILRYQLVSEEELNQYLTLRGTNQTREDEWASNAEEIFAEDFRWLFGSEKARQVPYLSSVKPPGEKERELLLKLLREEDSPGKK
;
A
#
# COMPACT_ATOMS: atom_id res chain seq x y z
N MET A 1 -53.11 31.17 -27.22
CA MET A 1 -52.25 30.31 -26.36
C MET A 1 -51.32 29.38 -27.18
N ARG A 2 -50.52 29.89 -28.13
CA ARG A 2 -49.57 29.09 -28.93
C ARG A 2 -48.08 29.39 -28.65
N GLY A 3 -47.77 30.41 -27.85
CA GLY A 3 -46.40 30.85 -27.55
C GLY A 3 -45.68 30.09 -26.43
N GLN A 4 -46.39 29.59 -25.42
CA GLN A 4 -45.78 28.96 -24.24
C GLN A 4 -45.28 27.51 -24.45
N ARG A 5 -45.77 26.80 -25.49
CA ARG A 5 -45.34 25.42 -25.76
C ARG A 5 -43.96 25.31 -26.43
N LYS A 6 -43.50 26.36 -27.12
CA LYS A 6 -42.18 26.35 -27.78
C LYS A 6 -41.04 26.56 -26.78
N THR A 7 -41.25 27.41 -25.77
CA THR A 7 -40.25 27.71 -24.74
C THR A 7 -39.96 26.48 -23.86
N ALA A 8 -40.98 25.72 -23.47
CA ALA A 8 -40.79 24.51 -22.65
C ALA A 8 -39.98 23.41 -23.36
N LYS A 9 -40.19 23.22 -24.68
CA LYS A 9 -39.39 22.26 -25.48
C LYS A 9 -37.93 22.67 -25.59
N ASN A 10 -37.66 23.95 -25.81
CA ASN A 10 -36.28 24.44 -25.93
C ASN A 10 -35.54 24.36 -24.59
N MET A 11 -36.23 24.56 -23.47
CA MET A 11 -35.66 24.43 -22.13
C MET A 11 -35.31 22.98 -21.79
N GLY A 12 -36.15 22.01 -22.19
CA GLY A 12 -35.86 20.58 -22.01
C GLY A 12 -34.61 20.14 -22.78
N TRP A 13 -34.45 20.60 -24.03
CA TRP A 13 -33.24 20.31 -24.82
C TRP A 13 -31.99 20.96 -24.24
N ALA A 14 -32.09 22.20 -23.75
CA ALA A 14 -30.98 22.87 -23.07
C ALA A 14 -30.56 22.12 -21.80
N LEU A 15 -31.52 21.63 -21.00
CA LEU A 15 -31.22 20.88 -19.78
C LEU A 15 -30.58 19.51 -20.08
N CYS A 16 -31.08 18.79 -21.08
CA CYS A 16 -30.48 17.52 -21.52
C CYS A 16 -29.09 17.72 -22.11
N LEU A 17 -28.86 18.79 -22.88
CA LEU A 17 -27.54 19.13 -23.40
C LEU A 17 -26.57 19.49 -22.27
N LEU A 18 -27.03 20.26 -21.27
CA LEU A 18 -26.22 20.60 -20.10
C LEU A 18 -25.85 19.33 -19.34
N LEU A 19 -26.81 18.45 -19.04
CA LEU A 19 -26.56 17.16 -18.38
C LEU A 19 -25.59 16.27 -19.17
N ALA A 20 -25.74 16.19 -20.50
CA ALA A 20 -24.83 15.42 -21.34
C ALA A 20 -23.42 16.01 -21.35
N VAL A 21 -23.28 17.34 -21.44
CA VAL A 21 -21.98 18.01 -21.34
C VAL A 21 -21.39 17.82 -19.95
N THR A 22 -22.16 17.95 -18.88
CA THR A 22 -21.67 17.71 -17.51
C THR A 22 -21.21 16.27 -17.35
N VAL A 23 -21.96 15.27 -17.82
CA VAL A 23 -21.56 13.86 -17.78
C VAL A 23 -20.31 13.61 -18.62
N ILE A 24 -20.18 14.21 -19.82
CA ILE A 24 -18.98 14.06 -20.65
C ILE A 24 -17.76 14.71 -19.95
N TYR A 25 -17.92 15.89 -19.36
CA TYR A 25 -16.86 16.60 -18.64
C TYR A 25 -16.53 16.02 -17.26
N SER A 26 -17.46 15.37 -16.56
CA SER A 26 -17.19 14.64 -15.32
C SER A 26 -16.79 13.18 -15.56
N SER A 27 -16.99 12.68 -16.79
CA SER A 27 -16.38 11.46 -17.31
C SER A 27 -15.01 11.70 -17.95
N SER A 28 -14.40 12.87 -17.75
CA SER A 28 -12.94 12.91 -17.71
C SER A 28 -12.56 11.94 -16.61
N LEU A 29 -12.24 10.70 -17.01
CA LEU A 29 -11.60 9.71 -16.18
C LEU A 29 -10.49 10.48 -15.46
N ALA A 30 -10.70 10.73 -14.17
CA ALA A 30 -9.66 11.23 -13.31
C ALA A 30 -8.60 10.14 -13.36
N TYR A 31 -7.67 10.30 -14.28
CA TYR A 31 -6.55 9.42 -14.42
C TYR A 31 -5.68 9.80 -13.24
N ALA A 32 -5.79 9.04 -12.15
CA ALA A 32 -4.76 8.96 -11.15
C ALA A 32 -3.53 8.36 -11.89
N GLY A 33 -2.79 9.24 -12.53
CA GLY A 33 -1.47 8.92 -13.02
C GLY A 33 -0.55 8.89 -11.82
N VAL A 34 0.18 7.79 -11.65
CA VAL A 34 1.41 7.80 -10.87
C VAL A 34 2.22 8.98 -11.40
N ASN A 35 2.47 9.99 -10.56
CA ASN A 35 3.34 11.08 -10.95
C ASN A 35 4.79 10.57 -11.00
N LEU A 36 5.20 10.07 -12.18
CA LEU A 36 6.54 9.57 -12.42
C LEU A 36 7.61 10.69 -12.37
N THR A 37 7.24 11.97 -12.30
CA THR A 37 8.24 13.07 -12.22
C THR A 37 9.02 13.06 -10.91
N GLU A 38 8.56 12.33 -9.89
CA GLU A 38 9.33 12.12 -8.65
C GLU A 38 10.01 10.74 -8.55
N LEU A 39 9.77 9.83 -9.49
CA LEU A 39 10.55 8.58 -9.58
C LEU A 39 12.04 8.85 -9.90
N GLU A 40 12.33 10.02 -10.46
CA GLU A 40 13.70 10.54 -10.64
C GLU A 40 14.22 11.34 -9.44
N ARG A 41 13.33 11.82 -8.55
CA ARG A 41 13.72 12.35 -7.24
C ARG A 41 13.98 11.18 -6.30
N MET A 42 14.99 10.39 -6.64
CA MET A 42 15.49 9.35 -5.76
C MET A 42 16.25 10.06 -4.63
N PRO A 43 15.72 10.16 -3.40
CA PRO A 43 16.55 10.63 -2.31
C PRO A 43 17.74 9.68 -2.20
N ALA A 44 18.95 10.24 -2.08
CA ALA A 44 20.14 9.42 -1.89
C ALA A 44 19.97 8.61 -0.59
N ALA A 45 19.58 9.28 0.49
CA ALA A 45 19.35 8.71 1.80
C ALA A 45 18.02 9.18 2.41
N VAL A 46 17.52 8.45 3.41
CA VAL A 46 16.38 8.86 4.25
C VAL A 46 16.88 9.32 5.62
N PRO A 47 16.46 10.50 6.14
CA PRO A 47 16.88 10.98 7.45
C PRO A 47 16.65 9.95 8.57
N GLY A 48 17.62 9.77 9.46
CA GLY A 48 17.54 8.83 10.58
C GLY A 48 17.95 7.39 10.26
N LEU A 49 18.09 7.02 8.99
CA LEU A 49 18.68 5.75 8.58
C LEU A 49 20.17 5.91 8.31
N ARG A 50 20.98 4.98 8.83
CA ARG A 50 22.37 4.83 8.40
C ARG A 50 22.39 4.01 7.12
N ALA A 51 22.50 4.69 5.99
CA ALA A 51 22.91 4.03 4.76
C ALA A 51 24.32 3.46 4.97
N GLU A 52 24.46 2.14 4.80
CA GLU A 52 25.79 1.60 4.58
C GLU A 52 26.14 1.97 3.13
N THR A 53 27.16 2.81 2.96
CA THR A 53 27.63 3.29 1.65
C THR A 53 28.15 2.14 0.82
N ALA A 54 27.25 1.41 0.20
CA ALA A 54 27.56 0.52 -0.88
C ALA A 54 26.66 0.95 -2.04
N LEU A 55 27.28 1.63 -3.01
CA LEU A 55 26.67 1.95 -4.28
C LEU A 55 26.47 0.63 -5.04
N TYR A 56 25.22 0.27 -5.34
CA TYR A 56 24.92 -0.92 -6.14
C TYR A 56 24.47 -0.55 -7.56
N GLY A 57 24.57 -1.55 -8.44
CA GLY A 57 24.16 -1.43 -9.83
C GLY A 57 22.65 -1.60 -10.05
N PRO A 58 22.14 -1.30 -11.26
CA PRO A 58 20.70 -1.33 -11.58
C PRO A 58 19.97 -2.65 -11.31
N ALA A 59 20.69 -3.77 -11.20
CA ALA A 59 20.13 -5.10 -11.04
C ALA A 59 19.56 -5.40 -9.63
N GLU A 60 19.72 -4.48 -8.69
CA GLU A 60 19.22 -4.61 -7.31
C GLU A 60 18.17 -3.55 -6.97
N LEU A 61 17.77 -2.76 -7.97
CA LEU A 61 16.60 -1.91 -7.87
C LEU A 61 15.34 -2.76 -8.08
N PRO A 62 14.26 -2.47 -7.35
CA PRO A 62 12.99 -3.12 -7.61
C PRO A 62 12.47 -2.79 -9.02
N PRO A 63 11.84 -3.75 -9.73
CA PRO A 63 11.28 -3.52 -11.05
C PRO A 63 10.14 -2.50 -11.00
N GLN A 64 10.31 -1.36 -11.69
CA GLN A 64 9.39 -0.21 -11.62
C GLN A 64 8.00 -0.51 -12.17
N ASP A 65 7.93 -1.30 -13.25
CA ASP A 65 6.69 -1.76 -13.85
C ASP A 65 5.83 -2.52 -12.83
N VAL A 66 6.46 -3.36 -12.02
CA VAL A 66 5.76 -4.16 -11.01
C VAL A 66 5.25 -3.30 -9.86
N ILE A 67 6.00 -2.27 -9.47
CA ILE A 67 5.56 -1.30 -8.45
C ILE A 67 4.31 -0.57 -8.95
N VAL A 68 4.36 -0.05 -10.17
CA VAL A 68 3.22 0.67 -10.77
C VAL A 68 1.99 -0.24 -10.90
N GLU A 69 2.19 -1.48 -11.32
CA GLU A 69 1.11 -2.48 -11.37
C GLU A 69 0.50 -2.76 -10.00
N GLU A 70 1.32 -2.88 -8.95
CA GLU A 70 0.83 -3.12 -7.59
C GLU A 70 0.04 -1.94 -7.04
N VAL A 71 0.55 -0.71 -7.21
CA VAL A 71 -0.16 0.51 -6.79
C VAL A 71 -1.52 0.58 -7.47
N ARG A 72 -1.58 0.39 -8.80
CA ARG A 72 -2.84 0.38 -9.55
C ARG A 72 -3.78 -0.74 -9.10
N HIS A 73 -3.22 -1.90 -8.75
CA HIS A 73 -4.00 -3.01 -8.21
C HIS A 73 -4.68 -2.60 -6.90
N LEU A 74 -3.91 -2.04 -5.96
CA LEU A 74 -4.41 -1.59 -4.67
C LEU A 74 -5.47 -0.50 -4.83
N GLU A 75 -5.24 0.50 -5.68
CA GLU A 75 -6.22 1.55 -5.99
C GLU A 75 -7.51 0.97 -6.60
N THR A 76 -7.39 -0.03 -7.47
CA THR A 76 -8.57 -0.70 -8.03
C THR A 76 -9.34 -1.49 -6.97
N LYS A 77 -8.64 -2.15 -6.03
CA LYS A 77 -9.24 -2.94 -4.95
C LYS A 77 -9.83 -2.08 -3.84
N LEU A 78 -9.22 -0.94 -3.58
CA LEU A 78 -9.55 0.01 -2.52
C LEU A 78 -9.57 1.43 -3.13
N PRO A 79 -10.65 1.81 -3.81
CA PRO A 79 -10.71 3.07 -4.57
C PRO A 79 -10.38 4.34 -3.77
N PHE A 80 -10.59 4.33 -2.45
CA PHE A 80 -10.24 5.46 -1.60
C PHE A 80 -8.71 5.71 -1.54
N LEU A 81 -7.88 4.71 -1.83
CA LEU A 81 -6.42 4.86 -1.84
C LEU A 81 -5.93 5.89 -2.87
N ALA A 82 -6.61 5.99 -4.01
CA ALA A 82 -6.25 6.97 -5.03
C ALA A 82 -6.35 8.42 -4.49
N ALA A 83 -7.30 8.68 -3.58
CA ALA A 83 -7.47 9.99 -2.95
C ALA A 83 -6.41 10.27 -1.86
N GLN A 84 -5.67 9.25 -1.42
CA GLN A 84 -4.63 9.41 -0.41
C GLN A 84 -3.34 9.96 -1.00
N GLU A 85 -3.12 9.89 -2.32
CA GLU A 85 -1.90 10.42 -2.98
C GLU A 85 -0.60 9.94 -2.30
N ILE A 86 -0.51 8.65 -1.94
CA ILE A 86 0.66 8.09 -1.25
C ILE A 86 1.84 7.98 -2.24
N PRO A 87 2.93 8.75 -2.08
CA PRO A 87 4.12 8.62 -2.91
C PRO A 87 4.88 7.30 -2.64
N VAL A 88 5.45 6.74 -3.70
CA VAL A 88 6.35 5.59 -3.64
C VAL A 88 7.70 5.99 -4.24
N TYR A 89 8.73 6.06 -3.41
CA TYR A 89 10.07 6.46 -3.81
C TYR A 89 10.97 5.25 -4.03
N LEU A 90 11.80 5.32 -5.07
CA LEU A 90 12.93 4.42 -5.25
C LEU A 90 14.18 5.05 -4.68
N VAL A 91 14.82 4.35 -3.76
CA VAL A 91 16.05 4.79 -3.09
C VAL A 91 17.21 3.96 -3.63
N ARG A 92 18.25 4.63 -4.14
CA ARG A 92 19.41 3.95 -4.74
C ARG A 92 20.31 3.26 -3.71
N GLU A 93 20.32 3.80 -2.49
CA GLU A 93 21.12 3.27 -1.40
C GLU A 93 20.43 2.04 -0.80
N ARG A 94 21.24 1.15 -0.23
CA ARG A 94 20.70 0.08 0.61
C ARG A 94 20.50 0.61 2.03
N CYS A 95 19.46 0.11 2.67
CA CYS A 95 19.29 0.30 4.10
C CYS A 95 19.60 -1.01 4.85
N PHE A 96 20.49 -0.94 5.84
CA PHE A 96 20.75 -2.03 6.77
C PHE A 96 20.28 -1.63 8.16
N LEU A 97 19.42 -2.45 8.75
CA LEU A 97 18.95 -2.26 10.11
C LEU A 97 19.52 -3.37 11.02
N PRO A 98 20.32 -3.03 12.05
CA PRO A 98 20.86 -4.03 12.97
C PRO A 98 19.76 -4.93 13.55
N GLY A 99 19.97 -6.25 13.53
CA GLY A 99 19.00 -7.25 14.00
C GLY A 99 17.96 -7.69 12.95
N VAL A 100 17.63 -6.84 11.98
CA VAL A 100 16.65 -7.13 10.92
C VAL A 100 17.33 -7.48 9.59
N GLY A 101 18.46 -6.85 9.28
CA GLY A 101 19.24 -7.06 8.07
C GLY A 101 19.01 -6.00 6.99
N TRP A 102 19.25 -6.36 5.74
CA TRP A 102 18.99 -5.48 4.60
C TRP A 102 17.50 -5.29 4.41
N LEU A 103 17.02 -4.06 4.31
CA LEU A 103 15.62 -3.77 4.03
C LEU A 103 15.35 -3.76 2.52
N ALA A 104 14.14 -4.14 2.13
CA ALA A 104 13.64 -3.98 0.76
C ALA A 104 12.83 -2.68 0.64
N GLY A 105 12.06 -2.34 1.66
CA GLY A 105 11.42 -1.05 1.80
C GLY A 105 11.09 -0.75 3.25
N CYS A 106 10.57 0.46 3.48
CA CYS A 106 9.99 0.86 4.75
C CYS A 106 9.04 2.05 4.59
N THR A 107 8.28 2.29 5.65
CA THR A 107 7.48 3.48 5.94
C THR A 107 7.78 3.89 7.37
N PHE A 108 7.87 5.19 7.66
CA PHE A 108 8.04 5.68 9.02
C PHE A 108 6.71 6.08 9.65
N PRO A 109 6.52 5.84 10.97
CA PRO A 109 5.38 6.39 11.69
C PRO A 109 5.28 7.90 11.49
N GLY A 110 4.09 8.37 11.09
CA GLY A 110 3.82 9.78 10.80
C GLY A 110 4.23 10.25 9.40
N GLU A 111 4.88 9.42 8.59
CA GLU A 111 5.14 9.70 7.18
C GLU A 111 4.06 9.09 6.28
N LYS A 112 3.73 9.81 5.21
CA LYS A 112 2.85 9.34 4.14
C LYS A 112 3.70 9.03 2.90
N ALA A 113 4.57 8.03 3.00
CA ALA A 113 5.46 7.68 1.90
C ALA A 113 5.98 6.25 2.03
N VAL A 114 6.07 5.55 0.91
CA VAL A 114 6.77 4.26 0.81
C VAL A 114 8.15 4.48 0.23
N TYR A 115 9.18 3.95 0.89
CA TYR A 115 10.56 3.97 0.37
C TYR A 115 10.97 2.55 0.00
N LEU A 116 11.38 2.33 -1.25
CA LEU A 116 11.90 1.05 -1.72
C LEU A 116 13.40 1.19 -1.99
N PHE A 117 14.22 0.52 -1.18
CA PHE A 117 15.68 0.59 -1.24
C PHE A 117 16.24 -0.32 -2.33
N ALA A 118 17.46 -0.05 -2.80
CA ALA A 118 18.22 -1.10 -3.46
C ALA A 118 18.40 -2.26 -2.47
N SER A 119 18.18 -3.50 -2.92
CA SER A 119 18.23 -4.65 -2.01
C SER A 119 18.63 -5.93 -2.73
N PRO A 120 19.55 -6.73 -2.17
CA PRO A 120 19.88 -8.04 -2.75
C PRO A 120 18.68 -8.99 -2.71
N GLN A 121 17.68 -8.70 -1.87
CA GLN A 121 16.45 -9.48 -1.76
C GLN A 121 15.66 -9.53 -3.07
N TYR A 122 15.76 -8.49 -3.91
CA TYR A 122 15.13 -8.50 -5.23
C TYR A 122 15.78 -9.50 -6.19
N ARG A 123 17.03 -9.90 -5.98
CA ARG A 123 17.65 -11.00 -6.76
C ARG A 123 17.29 -12.35 -6.16
N SER A 124 17.37 -12.43 -4.83
CA SER A 124 17.05 -13.63 -4.07
C SER A 124 16.84 -13.30 -2.60
N TYR A 125 15.82 -13.86 -1.97
CA TYR A 125 15.67 -13.78 -0.51
C TYR A 125 15.66 -15.18 0.11
N THR A 126 16.03 -15.23 1.39
CA THR A 126 15.96 -16.43 2.22
C THR A 126 14.80 -16.32 3.19
N TYR A 127 13.90 -17.31 3.20
CA TYR A 127 12.91 -17.45 4.27
C TYR A 127 13.22 -18.66 5.14
N ARG A 128 12.87 -18.57 6.42
CA ARG A 128 12.95 -19.68 7.36
C ARG A 128 11.63 -20.44 7.34
N VAL A 129 11.69 -21.76 7.17
CA VAL A 129 10.54 -22.64 7.41
C VAL A 129 10.49 -23.10 8.87
N LYS A 130 9.37 -23.71 9.28
CA LYS A 130 9.07 -24.20 10.64
C LYS A 130 10.17 -25.07 11.29
N ASN A 131 11.14 -25.58 10.51
CA ASN A 131 12.26 -26.41 11.00
C ASN A 131 13.63 -25.68 10.94
N GLY A 132 13.65 -24.35 10.84
CA GLY A 132 14.89 -23.56 10.83
C GLY A 132 15.70 -23.62 9.53
N VAL A 133 15.26 -24.38 8.53
CA VAL A 133 15.93 -24.46 7.24
C VAL A 133 15.69 -23.17 6.45
N ALA A 134 16.76 -22.43 6.15
CA ALA A 134 16.69 -21.30 5.23
C ALA A 134 16.59 -21.81 3.79
N ARG A 135 15.58 -21.35 3.04
CA ARG A 135 15.43 -21.64 1.60
C ARG A 135 15.64 -20.39 0.79
N LEU A 136 16.55 -20.46 -0.19
CA LEU A 136 16.78 -19.41 -1.17
C LEU A 136 15.77 -19.55 -2.31
N LYS A 137 15.14 -18.44 -2.72
CA LYS A 137 14.31 -18.43 -3.93
C LYS A 137 14.47 -17.09 -4.67
N ARG A 138 14.39 -17.14 -6.01
CA ARG A 138 14.58 -15.98 -6.92
C ARG A 138 13.25 -15.23 -7.07
N TYR A 139 13.23 -13.93 -6.83
CA TYR A 139 11.99 -13.24 -6.45
C TYR A 139 11.85 -11.74 -6.82
N ALA A 140 12.45 -11.28 -7.93
CA ALA A 140 12.44 -9.86 -8.28
C ALA A 140 11.05 -9.19 -8.41
N PRO A 141 10.09 -9.71 -9.22
CA PRO A 141 8.81 -9.02 -9.37
C PRO A 141 7.94 -9.16 -8.13
N TYR A 142 7.87 -10.36 -7.55
CA TYR A 142 6.94 -10.65 -6.46
C TYR A 142 7.30 -9.93 -5.15
N LEU A 143 8.59 -9.74 -4.88
CA LEU A 143 9.03 -9.03 -3.68
C LEU A 143 8.73 -7.52 -3.76
N ALA A 144 8.88 -6.89 -4.93
CA ALA A 144 8.53 -5.48 -5.08
C ALA A 144 7.03 -5.25 -4.85
N ALA A 145 6.17 -6.08 -5.44
CA ALA A 145 4.74 -6.07 -5.19
C ALA A 145 4.41 -6.32 -3.70
N TYR A 146 5.06 -7.32 -3.09
CA TYR A 146 4.94 -7.60 -1.66
C TYR A 146 5.25 -6.37 -0.81
N THR A 147 6.43 -5.76 -1.01
CA THR A 147 6.88 -4.61 -0.21
C THR A 147 5.92 -3.45 -0.37
N VAL A 148 5.53 -3.08 -1.59
CA VAL A 148 4.57 -1.98 -1.81
C VAL A 148 3.27 -2.22 -1.04
N ALA A 149 2.65 -3.40 -1.19
CA ALA A 149 1.39 -3.67 -0.52
C ALA A 149 1.54 -3.73 1.01
N HIS A 150 2.64 -4.27 1.52
CA HIS A 150 2.93 -4.31 2.96
C HIS A 150 3.09 -2.89 3.54
N GLU A 151 3.90 -2.04 2.89
CA GLU A 151 4.15 -0.67 3.33
C GLU A 151 2.89 0.22 3.26
N PHE A 152 2.02 0.01 2.27
CA PHE A 152 0.70 0.65 2.26
C PHE A 152 -0.12 0.26 3.50
N GLY A 153 -0.02 -1.00 3.95
CA GLY A 153 -0.65 -1.46 5.19
C GLY A 153 -0.20 -0.66 6.41
N HIS A 154 1.10 -0.38 6.55
CA HIS A 154 1.62 0.47 7.62
C HIS A 154 1.09 1.90 7.55
N ILE A 155 1.12 2.53 6.37
CA ILE A 155 0.62 3.91 6.20
C ILE A 155 -0.83 4.01 6.65
N LEU A 156 -1.67 3.09 6.17
CA LEU A 156 -3.09 3.08 6.49
C LEU A 156 -3.36 2.81 7.97
N ARG A 157 -2.59 1.91 8.58
CA ARG A 157 -2.65 1.70 10.02
C ARG A 157 -2.33 3.00 10.76
N TYR A 158 -1.18 3.62 10.49
CA TYR A 158 -0.78 4.83 11.21
C TYR A 158 -1.73 6.02 11.01
N GLN A 159 -2.37 6.12 9.83
CA GLN A 159 -3.21 7.27 9.50
C GLN A 159 -4.69 7.08 9.86
N LEU A 160 -5.23 5.88 9.68
CA LEU A 160 -6.67 5.67 9.70
C LEU A 160 -7.14 4.86 10.90
N VAL A 161 -6.26 4.07 11.52
CA VAL A 161 -6.64 3.12 12.57
C VAL A 161 -6.06 3.57 13.90
N SER A 162 -6.92 3.88 14.87
CA SER A 162 -6.49 4.23 16.23
C SER A 162 -5.90 3.02 16.98
N GLU A 163 -5.22 3.27 18.10
CA GLU A 163 -4.73 2.20 18.97
C GLU A 163 -5.87 1.31 19.49
N GLU A 164 -7.01 1.89 19.83
CA GLU A 164 -8.19 1.14 20.27
C GLU A 164 -8.75 0.25 19.15
N GLU A 165 -8.81 0.78 17.92
CA GLU A 165 -9.25 0.04 16.74
C GLU A 165 -8.28 -1.11 16.39
N LEU A 166 -6.97 -0.84 16.48
CA LEU A 166 -5.93 -1.86 16.30
C LEU A 166 -6.08 -2.97 17.36
N ASN A 167 -6.28 -2.63 18.63
CA ASN A 167 -6.47 -3.61 19.70
C ASN A 167 -7.74 -4.47 19.51
N GLN A 168 -8.84 -3.89 19.01
CA GLN A 168 -10.03 -4.64 18.63
C GLN A 168 -9.73 -5.63 17.50
N TYR A 169 -8.97 -5.18 16.50
CA TYR A 169 -8.54 -6.02 15.39
C TYR A 169 -7.63 -7.16 15.86
N LEU A 170 -6.62 -6.90 16.70
CA LEU A 170 -5.74 -7.94 17.24
C LEU A 170 -6.52 -8.98 18.08
N THR A 171 -7.51 -8.51 18.85
CA THR A 171 -8.42 -9.39 19.59
C THR A 171 -9.16 -10.34 18.65
N LEU A 172 -9.65 -9.85 17.49
CA LEU A 172 -10.25 -10.71 16.46
C LEU A 172 -9.24 -11.73 15.91
N ARG A 173 -7.99 -11.32 15.72
CA ARG A 173 -6.89 -12.21 15.27
C ARG A 173 -6.49 -13.25 16.32
N GLY A 174 -7.03 -13.17 17.54
CA GLY A 174 -6.71 -14.08 18.63
C GLY A 174 -5.31 -13.86 19.18
N THR A 175 -4.78 -12.66 19.05
CA THR A 175 -3.49 -12.26 19.62
C THR A 175 -3.64 -10.97 20.42
N ASN A 176 -3.01 -10.93 21.58
CA ASN A 176 -3.00 -9.79 22.49
C ASN A 176 -1.60 -9.53 23.07
N GLN A 177 -0.61 -10.33 22.65
CA GLN A 177 0.77 -10.24 23.09
C GLN A 177 1.62 -9.94 21.88
N THR A 178 1.81 -8.64 21.64
CA THR A 178 2.74 -8.18 20.63
C THR A 178 4.11 -8.13 21.28
N ARG A 179 4.99 -9.03 20.85
CA ARG A 179 6.39 -9.02 21.28
C ARG A 179 7.12 -8.05 20.38
N GLU A 180 7.40 -6.85 20.88
CA GLU A 180 8.10 -5.81 20.10
C GLU A 180 9.48 -6.28 19.61
N ASP A 181 10.11 -7.24 20.32
CA ASP A 181 11.38 -7.86 19.96
C ASP A 181 11.28 -8.97 18.91
N GLU A 182 10.06 -9.43 18.60
CA GLU A 182 9.78 -10.41 17.54
C GLU A 182 9.00 -9.75 16.41
N TRP A 183 9.69 -9.37 15.33
CA TRP A 183 9.10 -8.73 14.13
C TRP A 183 7.77 -9.37 13.70
N ALA A 184 7.74 -10.69 13.56
CA ALA A 184 6.56 -11.44 13.09
C ALA A 184 5.35 -11.39 14.07
N SER A 185 5.56 -10.93 15.30
CA SER A 185 4.56 -10.86 16.37
C SER A 185 4.19 -9.41 16.74
N ASN A 186 4.77 -8.41 16.07
CA ASN A 186 4.44 -7.00 16.29
C ASN A 186 3.06 -6.65 15.70
N ALA A 187 2.29 -5.79 16.39
CA ALA A 187 0.93 -5.40 15.98
C ALA A 187 0.88 -4.79 14.58
N GLU A 188 1.81 -3.87 14.33
CA GLU A 188 1.93 -3.12 13.08
C GLU A 188 2.27 -4.06 11.93
N GLU A 189 3.18 -4.99 12.16
CA GLU A 189 3.59 -6.01 11.21
C GLU A 189 2.47 -7.00 10.89
N ILE A 190 1.70 -7.42 11.90
CA ILE A 190 0.52 -8.27 11.70
C ILE A 190 -0.51 -7.55 10.82
N PHE A 191 -0.79 -6.28 11.11
CA PHE A 191 -1.74 -5.48 10.33
C PHE A 191 -1.26 -5.31 8.89
N ALA A 192 -0.01 -4.89 8.69
CA ALA A 192 0.58 -4.67 7.38
C ALA A 192 0.65 -5.96 6.55
N GLU A 193 1.02 -7.07 7.17
CA GLU A 193 1.10 -8.37 6.51
C GLU A 193 -0.28 -8.94 6.14
N ASP A 194 -1.30 -8.70 6.97
CA ASP A 194 -2.70 -9.02 6.67
C ASP A 194 -3.25 -8.18 5.53
N PHE A 195 -3.01 -6.86 5.57
CA PHE A 195 -3.43 -5.96 4.51
C PHE A 195 -2.85 -6.42 3.16
N ARG A 196 -1.55 -6.68 3.12
CA ARG A 196 -0.87 -7.20 1.93
C ARG A 196 -1.45 -8.54 1.48
N TRP A 197 -1.72 -9.46 2.41
CA TRP A 197 -2.28 -10.78 2.06
C TRP A 197 -3.69 -10.69 1.47
N LEU A 198 -4.52 -9.78 1.97
CA LEU A 198 -5.93 -9.65 1.60
C LEU A 198 -6.16 -8.79 0.34
N PHE A 199 -5.37 -7.72 0.19
CA PHE A 199 -5.59 -6.71 -0.85
C PHE A 199 -4.49 -6.65 -1.90
N GLY A 200 -3.30 -7.19 -1.61
CA GLY A 200 -2.20 -7.25 -2.57
C GLY A 200 -2.51 -8.18 -3.76
N SER A 201 -1.79 -7.94 -4.85
CA SER A 201 -1.97 -8.71 -6.09
C SER A 201 -1.56 -10.18 -5.94
N GLU A 202 -1.81 -10.98 -6.97
CA GLU A 202 -1.25 -12.33 -7.04
C GLU A 202 0.28 -12.34 -6.89
N LYS A 203 0.99 -11.34 -7.44
CA LYS A 203 2.44 -11.21 -7.30
C LYS A 203 2.82 -11.02 -5.83
N ALA A 204 2.17 -10.11 -5.11
CA ALA A 204 2.42 -9.85 -3.70
C ALA A 204 2.16 -11.09 -2.81
N ARG A 205 1.19 -11.94 -3.19
CA ARG A 205 0.83 -13.17 -2.47
C ARG A 205 1.74 -14.37 -2.75
N GLN A 206 2.67 -14.28 -3.71
CA GLN A 206 3.66 -15.35 -3.92
C GLN A 206 4.77 -15.39 -2.85
N VAL A 207 4.91 -14.30 -2.10
CA VAL A 207 5.71 -14.31 -0.87
C VAL A 207 4.84 -14.96 0.21
N PRO A 208 5.35 -16.01 0.90
CA PRO A 208 4.64 -16.67 1.99
C PRO A 208 4.19 -15.66 3.03
N TYR A 209 3.10 -15.96 3.73
CA TYR A 209 2.65 -15.15 4.86
C TYR A 209 3.69 -15.19 5.99
N LEU A 210 4.27 -14.04 6.34
CA LEU A 210 5.43 -13.87 7.23
C LEU A 210 5.06 -13.36 8.63
N SER A 211 3.89 -13.71 9.15
CA SER A 211 3.45 -13.35 10.50
C SER A 211 3.30 -14.59 11.40
N SER A 212 3.35 -14.38 12.72
CA SER A 212 3.24 -15.44 13.73
C SER A 212 1.82 -15.99 13.87
N VAL A 213 0.81 -15.28 13.36
CA VAL A 213 -0.58 -15.74 13.31
C VAL A 213 -0.89 -16.49 12.01
N LYS A 214 -2.07 -17.12 11.92
CA LYS A 214 -2.50 -17.76 10.66
C LYS A 214 -2.91 -16.71 9.64
N PRO A 215 -2.76 -16.95 8.32
CA PRO A 215 -3.23 -16.01 7.31
C PRO A 215 -4.69 -15.59 7.52
N PRO A 216 -5.06 -14.32 7.30
CA PRO A 216 -6.40 -13.81 7.51
C PRO A 216 -7.40 -14.34 6.47
N GLY A 217 -8.68 -14.34 6.85
CA GLY A 217 -9.79 -14.72 5.98
C GLY A 217 -10.79 -13.57 5.77
N GLU A 218 -12.02 -13.92 5.38
CA GLU A 218 -13.03 -12.94 5.02
C GLU A 218 -13.47 -12.07 6.21
N LYS A 219 -13.51 -12.63 7.42
CA LYS A 219 -13.90 -11.88 8.63
C LYS A 219 -12.92 -10.75 8.94
N GLU A 220 -11.63 -11.03 8.85
CA GLU A 220 -10.57 -10.03 9.00
C GLU A 220 -10.64 -8.98 7.89
N ARG A 221 -10.90 -9.41 6.65
CA ARG A 221 -11.07 -8.52 5.50
C ARG A 221 -12.21 -7.52 5.70
N GLU A 222 -13.37 -8.00 6.14
CA GLU A 222 -14.54 -7.16 6.42
C GLU A 222 -14.24 -6.13 7.51
N LEU A 223 -13.57 -6.54 8.60
CA LEU A 223 -13.19 -5.61 9.66
C LEU A 223 -12.17 -4.59 9.18
N LEU A 224 -11.11 -5.02 8.47
CA LEU A 224 -10.11 -4.11 7.89
C LEU A 224 -10.78 -3.07 6.98
N LEU A 225 -11.67 -3.50 6.08
CA LEU A 225 -12.40 -2.57 5.22
C LEU A 225 -13.25 -1.57 6.01
N LYS A 226 -13.81 -1.98 7.16
CA LYS A 226 -14.56 -1.08 8.04
C LYS A 226 -13.64 -0.06 8.70
N LEU A 227 -12.51 -0.50 9.25
CA LEU A 227 -11.53 0.37 9.92
C LEU A 227 -10.92 1.40 8.96
N LEU A 228 -10.75 1.01 7.68
CA LEU A 228 -10.16 1.86 6.65
C LEU A 228 -11.13 2.85 6.00
N ARG A 229 -12.45 2.75 6.27
CA ARG A 229 -13.45 3.69 5.74
C ARG A 229 -13.67 4.83 6.73
N GLU A 230 -13.44 6.06 6.27
CA GLU A 230 -13.60 7.28 7.08
C GLU A 230 -15.06 7.55 7.54
N GLU A 231 -16.06 6.90 6.94
CA GLU A 231 -17.46 7.39 6.95
C GLU A 231 -18.21 7.30 8.30
N ASP A 232 -17.69 6.66 9.35
CA ASP A 232 -18.47 6.45 10.59
C ASP A 232 -17.79 6.88 11.90
N SER A 233 -16.68 7.63 11.88
CA SER A 233 -16.06 8.12 13.12
C SER A 233 -16.32 9.62 13.35
N PRO A 234 -17.38 10.00 14.09
CA PRO A 234 -17.56 11.39 14.53
C PRO A 234 -16.47 11.71 15.56
N GLY A 235 -15.35 12.30 15.12
CA GLY A 235 -14.35 12.84 16.05
C GLY A 235 -12.89 12.84 15.61
N LYS A 236 -12.51 12.40 14.41
CA LYS A 236 -11.10 12.47 13.96
C LYS A 236 -10.79 13.91 13.48
N LYS A 237 -10.23 14.72 14.37
CA LYS A 237 -9.62 16.04 14.11
C LYS A 237 -8.10 15.92 14.10
#